data_AF-A0A5K1B566-F1
#
_entry.id   AF-A0A5K1B566-F1
#
_cell.length_a   1.000
_cell.length_b   1.000
_cell.length_c   1.000
_cell.angle_alpha   90.00
_cell.angle_beta   90.00
_cell.angle_gamma   90.00
#
_symmetry.space_group_name_H-M   'P 1'
#
loop_
_entity.id
_entity.type
_entity.pdbx_description
1 polymer ?
#
loop_
_entity_poly.entity_id
_entity_poly.type
_entity_poly.pdbx_seq_one_letter_code
_entity_poly.pdbx_strand_id
1 'polypeptide(L)'
;AEKENECRQEADKEKLPFRAVVQLEDMHEVYTMLLREAEEKLENLYATEAASSEFLPVSDDINEEVVNILREASERNVEQVVLSGRMLRYLPEAFGGLHSLVVLNLSSNQLE
;
A
#
# COMPACT_ATOMS: atom_id res chain seq x y z
N ALA A 1 34.02 -51.20 3.06
CA ALA A 1 33.01 -50.76 4.05
C ALA A 1 33.28 -49.33 4.51
N GLU A 2 34.35 -49.03 5.27
CA GLU A 2 34.62 -47.65 5.75
C GLU A 2 34.87 -46.62 4.64
N LYS A 3 35.80 -46.90 3.70
CA LYS A 3 36.09 -45.98 2.57
C LYS A 3 34.89 -45.70 1.66
N GLU A 4 33.98 -46.66 1.55
CA GLU A 4 32.73 -46.52 0.78
C GLU A 4 31.76 -45.59 1.51
N ASN A 5 31.71 -45.67 2.84
CA ASN A 5 30.87 -44.82 3.68
C ASN A 5 31.38 -43.37 3.72
N GLU A 6 32.70 -43.18 3.78
CA GLU A 6 33.33 -41.85 3.67
C GLU A 6 33.03 -41.18 2.32
N CYS A 7 33.21 -41.92 1.22
CA CYS A 7 32.89 -41.44 -0.13
C CYS A 7 31.41 -41.04 -0.26
N ARG A 8 30.49 -41.79 0.37
CA ARG A 8 29.06 -41.47 0.42
C ARG A 8 28.78 -40.17 1.19
N GLN A 9 29.42 -39.99 2.34
CA GLN A 9 29.24 -38.79 3.16
C GLN A 9 29.76 -37.53 2.48
N GLU A 10 30.88 -37.63 1.76
CA GLU A 10 31.44 -36.51 1.00
C GLU A 10 30.52 -36.10 -0.16
N ALA A 11 30.01 -37.09 -0.90
CA ALA A 11 29.03 -36.86 -1.94
C ALA A 11 27.72 -36.25 -1.41
N ASP A 12 27.29 -36.63 -0.21
CA ASP A 12 26.09 -36.06 0.41
C ASP A 12 26.31 -34.63 0.91
N LYS A 13 27.52 -34.30 1.40
CA LYS A 13 27.89 -32.92 1.76
C LYS A 13 27.92 -32.01 0.54
N GLU A 14 28.42 -32.51 -0.59
CA GLU A 14 28.47 -31.76 -1.85
C GLU A 14 27.06 -31.46 -2.40
N LYS A 15 26.07 -32.32 -2.11
CA LYS A 15 24.66 -32.13 -2.52
C LYS A 15 23.88 -31.10 -1.69
N LEU A 16 24.35 -30.77 -0.49
CA LEU A 16 23.66 -29.82 0.42
C LEU A 16 23.40 -28.44 -0.20
N PRO A 17 24.38 -27.74 -0.83
CA PRO A 17 24.12 -26.44 -1.46
C PRO A 17 23.10 -26.53 -2.59
N PHE A 18 23.16 -27.58 -3.42
CA PHE A 18 22.18 -27.77 -4.50
C PHE A 18 20.76 -27.97 -3.96
N ARG A 19 20.61 -28.71 -2.86
CA ARG A 19 19.32 -28.85 -2.18
C ARG A 19 18.78 -27.52 -1.67
N ALA A 20 19.66 -26.67 -1.12
CA ALA A 20 19.27 -25.35 -0.65
C ALA A 20 18.82 -24.43 -1.80
N VAL A 21 19.48 -24.51 -2.96
CA VAL A 21 19.08 -23.75 -4.17
C VAL A 21 17.70 -24.18 -4.66
N VAL A 22 17.44 -25.49 -4.75
CA VAL A 22 16.12 -26.01 -5.15
C VAL A 22 15.02 -25.52 -4.19
N GLN A 23 15.27 -25.60 -2.88
CA GLN A 23 14.31 -25.10 -1.88
C GLN A 23 14.05 -23.60 -2.01
N LEU A 24 15.07 -22.82 -2.38
CA LEU A 24 14.94 -21.38 -2.59
C LEU A 24 14.12 -21.07 -3.85
N GLU A 25 14.34 -21.82 -4.93
CA GLU A 25 13.54 -21.71 -6.17
C GLU A 25 12.06 -22.04 -5.91
N ASP A 26 11.79 -23.14 -5.19
CA ASP A 26 10.42 -23.51 -4.79
C ASP A 26 9.74 -22.38 -3.99
N MET A 27 10.47 -21.73 -3.08
CA MET A 27 9.95 -20.60 -2.30
C MET A 27 9.72 -19.36 -3.15
N HIS A 28 10.63 -19.04 -4.08
CA HIS A 28 10.42 -17.92 -5.00
C HIS A 28 9.22 -18.15 -5.93
N GLU A 29 8.97 -19.38 -6.37
CA GLU A 29 7.77 -19.71 -7.15
C GLU A 29 6.50 -19.42 -6.35
N VAL A 30 6.45 -19.89 -5.09
CA VAL A 30 5.33 -19.62 -4.18
C VAL A 30 5.15 -18.11 -3.97
N TYR A 31 6.22 -17.36 -3.68
CA TYR A 31 6.11 -15.91 -3.49
C TYR A 31 5.64 -15.17 -4.74
N THR A 32 6.10 -15.60 -5.91
CA THR A 32 5.65 -15.02 -7.19
C THR A 32 4.16 -15.24 -7.39
N MET A 33 3.65 -16.44 -7.05
CA MET A 33 2.22 -16.74 -7.11
C MET A 33 1.40 -15.87 -6.14
N LEU A 34 1.85 -15.74 -4.89
CA LEU A 34 1.21 -14.88 -3.89
C LEU A 34 1.20 -13.41 -4.31
N LEU A 35 2.30 -12.92 -4.88
CA LEU A 35 2.40 -11.54 -5.36
C LEU A 35 1.39 -11.30 -6.49
N ARG A 36 1.35 -12.22 -7.46
CA ARG A 36 0.41 -12.15 -8.58
C ARG A 36 -1.05 -12.20 -8.11
N GLU A 37 -1.38 -13.04 -7.13
CA GLU A 37 -2.72 -13.10 -6.57
C GLU A 37 -3.10 -11.80 -5.85
N ALA A 38 -2.17 -11.18 -5.13
CA ALA A 38 -2.38 -9.88 -4.50
C ALA A 38 -2.58 -8.77 -5.53
N GLU A 39 -1.78 -8.75 -6.60
CA GLU A 39 -1.90 -7.82 -7.71
C GLU A 39 -3.24 -7.97 -8.45
N GLU A 40 -3.65 -9.21 -8.74
CA GLU A 40 -4.93 -9.49 -9.40
C GLU A 40 -6.13 -9.10 -8.52
N LYS A 41 -6.06 -9.33 -7.20
CA LYS A 41 -7.09 -8.84 -6.27
C LYS A 41 -7.20 -7.33 -6.28
N LEU A 42 -6.05 -6.63 -6.32
CA LEU A 42 -6.02 -5.18 -6.37
C LEU A 42 -6.58 -4.65 -7.69
N GLU A 43 -6.17 -5.24 -8.81
CA GLU A 43 -6.68 -4.90 -10.14
C GLU A 43 -8.18 -5.14 -10.24
N ASN A 44 -8.68 -6.26 -9.70
CA ASN A 44 -10.12 -6.54 -9.64
C ASN A 44 -10.88 -5.52 -8.79
N LEU A 45 -10.35 -5.11 -7.63
CA LEU A 45 -10.98 -4.05 -6.83
C LEU A 45 -11.06 -2.75 -7.64
N TYR A 46 -9.96 -2.31 -8.25
CA TYR A 46 -9.98 -1.11 -9.11
C TYR A 46 -10.87 -1.26 -10.34
N ALA A 47 -10.92 -2.44 -10.97
CA ALA A 47 -11.76 -2.70 -12.13
C ALA A 47 -13.25 -2.77 -11.76
N THR A 48 -13.60 -3.34 -10.61
CA THR A 48 -14.97 -3.35 -10.09
C THR A 48 -15.41 -1.95 -9.66
N GLU A 49 -14.52 -1.14 -9.08
CA GLU A 49 -14.74 0.28 -8.78
C GLU A 49 -14.87 1.11 -10.07
N ALA A 50 -14.09 0.81 -11.12
CA ALA A 50 -14.19 1.48 -12.41
C ALA A 50 -15.44 1.07 -13.21
N ALA A 51 -15.86 -0.19 -13.13
CA ALA A 51 -17.04 -0.71 -13.82
C ALA A 51 -18.36 -0.40 -13.09
N SER A 52 -18.31 -0.14 -11.78
CA SER A 52 -19.43 0.44 -11.01
C SER A 52 -19.50 1.96 -11.13
N SER A 53 -18.50 2.59 -11.75
CA SER A 53 -18.47 4.02 -12.03
C SER A 53 -19.05 4.37 -13.40
N GLU A 54 -20.35 4.12 -13.57
CA GLU A 54 -21.19 5.27 -13.96
C GLU A 54 -21.31 6.12 -12.68
N PHE A 55 -20.44 7.11 -12.51
CA PHE A 55 -20.48 8.04 -11.37
C PHE A 55 -20.34 7.39 -9.98
N LEU A 56 -19.11 7.14 -9.52
CA LEU A 56 -18.88 7.12 -8.07
C LEU A 56 -17.91 8.24 -7.67
N PRO A 57 -18.34 9.18 -6.80
CA PRO A 57 -17.45 10.18 -6.23
C PRO A 57 -16.35 9.45 -5.46
N VAL A 58 -15.17 10.05 -5.39
CA VAL A 58 -14.16 9.66 -4.37
C VAL A 58 -14.91 9.49 -3.06
N SER A 59 -14.74 8.33 -2.43
CA SER A 59 -15.43 7.93 -1.20
C SER A 59 -15.73 9.14 -0.31
N ASP A 60 -17.02 9.43 -0.14
CA ASP A 60 -17.49 10.48 0.76
C ASP A 60 -16.87 10.32 2.17
N ASP A 61 -16.49 9.09 2.55
CA ASP A 61 -15.76 8.76 3.77
C ASP A 61 -14.42 9.52 3.93
N ILE A 62 -13.60 9.62 2.87
CA ILE A 62 -12.29 10.32 2.93
C ILE A 62 -12.52 11.82 3.03
N ASN A 63 -13.52 12.33 2.32
CA ASN A 63 -13.88 13.74 2.38
C ASN A 63 -14.47 14.10 3.75
N GLU A 64 -15.30 13.23 4.33
CA GLU A 64 -15.88 13.40 5.66
C GLU A 64 -14.81 13.41 6.76
N GLU A 65 -13.81 12.51 6.67
CA GLU A 65 -12.67 12.53 7.59
C GLU A 65 -11.88 13.85 7.49
N VAL A 66 -11.63 14.33 6.27
CA VAL A 66 -10.93 15.61 6.05
C VAL A 66 -11.76 16.80 6.52
N VAL A 67 -13.08 16.81 6.30
CA VAL A 67 -14.00 17.83 6.82
C VAL A 67 -13.98 17.84 8.35
N ASN A 68 -13.94 16.68 9.00
CA ASN A 68 -13.87 16.57 10.45
C ASN A 68 -12.54 17.13 10.99
N ILE A 69 -11.42 16.83 10.34
CA ILE A 69 -10.10 17.38 10.70
C ILE A 69 -10.08 18.90 10.52
N LEU A 70 -10.63 19.42 9.42
CA LEU A 70 -10.69 20.86 9.14
C LEU A 70 -11.60 21.58 10.14
N ARG A 71 -12.73 20.96 10.54
CA ARG A 71 -13.62 21.51 11.57
C ARG A 71 -12.94 21.56 12.93
N GLU A 72 -12.29 20.48 13.36
CA GLU A 72 -11.53 20.46 14.61
C GLU A 72 -10.39 21.49 14.58
N ALA A 73 -9.70 21.60 13.44
CA ALA A 73 -8.63 22.58 13.26
C ALA A 73 -9.15 24.04 13.33
N SER A 74 -10.37 24.29 12.86
CA SER A 74 -11.04 25.59 12.95
C SER A 74 -11.41 25.92 14.40
N GLU A 75 -11.99 24.98 15.14
CA GLU A 75 -12.31 25.14 16.56
C GLU A 75 -11.05 25.38 17.42
N ARG A 76 -9.93 24.75 17.06
CA ARG A 76 -8.67 24.81 17.80
C ARG A 76 -7.73 25.94 17.34
N ASN A 77 -8.15 26.78 16.41
CA ASN A 77 -7.34 27.86 15.83
C ASN A 77 -5.95 27.37 15.38
N VAL A 78 -5.92 26.26 14.64
CA VAL A 78 -4.68 25.65 14.20
C VAL A 78 -4.01 26.49 13.12
N GLU A 79 -2.71 26.71 13.26
CA GLU A 79 -1.88 27.47 12.30
C GLU A 79 -1.30 26.59 11.20
N GLN A 80 -1.22 25.27 11.40
CA GLN A 80 -0.61 24.34 10.43
C GLN A 80 -1.45 23.08 10.24
N VAL A 81 -1.86 22.80 9.01
CA VAL A 81 -2.66 21.63 8.65
C VAL A 81 -1.95 20.84 7.55
N VAL A 82 -1.81 19.54 7.76
CA VAL A 82 -1.16 18.62 6.81
C VAL A 82 -2.17 17.58 6.34
N LEU A 83 -2.53 17.66 5.05
CA LEU A 83 -3.47 16.77 4.37
C LEU A 83 -2.81 16.11 3.15
N SER A 84 -1.50 15.84 3.24
CA SER A 84 -0.74 15.21 2.16
C SER A 84 -1.19 13.76 1.92
N GLY A 85 -1.27 13.33 0.66
CA GLY A 85 -1.48 11.92 0.31
C GLY A 85 -2.91 11.41 0.49
N ARG A 86 -3.92 12.30 0.58
CA ARG A 86 -5.32 11.93 0.86
C ARG A 86 -6.18 11.76 -0.40
N MET A 87 -5.58 11.74 -1.59
CA MET A 87 -6.27 11.63 -2.89
C MET A 87 -7.44 12.61 -3.06
N LEU A 88 -7.36 13.79 -2.43
CA LEU A 88 -8.40 14.81 -2.52
C LEU A 88 -8.50 15.31 -3.97
N ARG A 89 -9.72 15.29 -4.54
CA ARG A 89 -10.02 15.95 -5.83
C ARG A 89 -10.45 17.40 -5.67
N TYR A 90 -11.19 17.69 -4.61
CA TYR A 90 -11.68 19.02 -4.29
C TYR A 90 -11.38 19.37 -2.84
N LEU A 91 -11.20 20.66 -2.58
CA LEU A 91 -11.07 21.16 -1.22
C LEU A 91 -12.48 21.41 -0.65
N PRO A 92 -12.85 20.84 0.51
CA PRO A 92 -14.17 21.06 1.09
C PRO A 92 -14.35 22.48 1.64
N GLU A 93 -15.60 22.96 1.67
CA GLU A 93 -15.97 24.31 2.14
C GLU A 93 -15.54 24.59 3.60
N ALA A 94 -15.42 23.54 4.42
CA ALA A 94 -14.91 23.62 5.79
C ALA A 94 -13.52 24.28 5.89
N PHE A 95 -12.73 24.26 4.80
CA PHE A 95 -11.47 24.99 4.73
C PHE A 95 -11.63 26.51 4.88
N GLY A 96 -12.72 27.09 4.36
CA GLY A 96 -12.97 28.54 4.42
C GLY A 96 -13.14 29.08 5.85
N GLY A 97 -13.41 28.21 6.83
CA GLY A 97 -13.53 28.54 8.25
C GLY A 97 -12.21 28.55 9.04
N LEU A 98 -11.07 28.27 8.38
CA LEU A 98 -9.75 28.23 9.01
C LEU A 98 -9.07 29.61 8.97
N HIS A 99 -9.52 30.53 9.83
CA HIS A 99 -9.00 31.90 9.87
C HIS A 99 -7.59 32.05 10.46
N SER A 100 -7.13 31.06 11.23
CA SER A 100 -5.82 31.04 11.90
C SER A 100 -4.73 30.35 11.07
N LEU A 101 -5.05 29.76 9.93
CA LEU A 101 -4.16 28.88 9.19
C LEU A 101 -3.04 29.66 8.48
N VAL A 102 -1.79 29.29 8.74
CA VAL A 102 -0.59 29.86 8.15
C VAL A 102 0.04 28.89 7.14
N VAL A 103 0.01 27.59 7.43
CA VAL A 103 0.61 26.55 6.58
C VAL A 103 -0.40 25.46 6.26
N LEU A 104 -0.59 25.19 4.96
CA LEU A 104 -1.40 24.09 4.48
C LEU A 104 -0.57 23.20 3.56
N ASN A 105 -0.41 21.93 3.91
CA ASN A 105 0.23 20.95 3.04
C ASN A 105 -0.81 20.04 2.37
N LEU A 106 -0.92 20.17 1.05
CA LEU A 106 -1.79 19.36 0.18
C LEU A 106 -0.99 18.48 -0.80
N SER A 107 0.29 18.22 -0.55
CA SER A 107 1.12 17.42 -1.47
C SER A 107 0.53 16.04 -1.72
N SER A 108 0.77 15.47 -2.91
CA SER A 108 0.32 14.12 -3.25
C SER A 108 -1.21 13.92 -3.15
N ASN A 109 -1.99 14.97 -3.43
CA ASN A 109 -3.43 14.88 -3.70
C ASN A 109 -3.70 14.93 -5.20
N GLN A 110 -4.95 14.71 -5.60
CA GLN A 110 -5.40 14.70 -7.00
C GLN A 110 -6.25 15.95 -7.30
N LEU A 111 -5.86 17.10 -6.74
CA LEU A 111 -6.62 18.34 -6.85
C LEU A 111 -6.63 18.81 -8.31
N GLU A 112 -7.82 19.07 -8.85
CA GLU A 112 -8.05 19.61 -10.21
C GLU A 112 -8.33 21.11 -10.21
#